data_AF-A0A1F4V743-F1
#
_entry.id   AF-A0A1F4V743-F1
#
_cell.length_a   1.000
_cell.length_b   1.000
_cell.length_c   1.000
_cell.angle_alpha   90.00
_cell.angle_beta   90.00
_cell.angle_gamma   90.00
#
_symmetry.space_group_name_H-M   'P 1'
#
loop_
_entity.id
_entity.type
_entity.pdbx_description
1 polymer ?
#
loop_
_entity_poly.entity_id
_entity_poly.type
_entity_poly.pdbx_seq_one_letter_code
_entity_poly.pdbx_strand_id
1 'polypeptide(L)'
;MPVLSVVFGDSSVSFLFLDSLTDYKFYNFPYIYSHELFISQCTEGNFYAEMLGVVCKALNKDPKNYQIILGGYPETPSMHVDHVSEQPISEIINYGSIYHAVILNNTSLISPSSCFSAFPAKYSNGLSSDEEYKNAKTNYFANLNAFPMYKPGYGVDPTFLIEKDNIVRLFDVSPKNPGMEKDKFILFTGERFLNMEDKDSKSVLLCLDLLKKPGIFQIKIDKNNLYPTMALAQAYDQTYENLILETEFMSLCPLINAPGQSELLIYNENNESKYMELPPDTIFFLPASENNQVSIKIKNQMLGNIEKYIKGGTLGLIVDTRDKSNEKTYTQKYVSKNIREWISVLDKTLCMHRF
;
A
#
# COMPACT_ATOMS: atom_id res chain seq x y z
N MET A 1 -30.63 6.02 5.97
CA MET A 1 -30.43 7.07 4.96
C MET A 1 -29.18 6.69 4.17
N PRO A 2 -29.09 6.98 2.86
CA PRO A 2 -27.84 6.75 2.12
C PRO A 2 -26.66 7.44 2.79
N VAL A 3 -25.46 6.87 2.65
CA VAL A 3 -24.22 7.41 3.25
C VAL A 3 -23.26 7.80 2.15
N LEU A 4 -22.61 8.95 2.30
CA LEU A 4 -21.48 9.38 1.48
C LEU A 4 -20.25 9.42 2.37
N SER A 5 -19.37 8.44 2.19
CA SER A 5 -18.07 8.42 2.84
C SER A 5 -17.05 9.15 1.98
N VAL A 6 -16.42 10.19 2.54
CA VAL A 6 -15.38 10.98 1.87
C VAL A 6 -14.08 10.87 2.66
N VAL A 7 -13.02 10.41 2.01
CA VAL A 7 -11.69 10.30 2.61
C VAL A 7 -10.70 11.19 1.86
N PHE A 8 -10.12 12.16 2.57
CA PHE A 8 -9.08 13.06 2.08
C PHE A 8 -7.70 12.47 2.38
N GLY A 9 -6.93 12.13 1.34
CA GLY A 9 -5.56 11.65 1.49
C GLY A 9 -4.52 12.72 1.18
N ASP A 10 -3.28 12.30 0.91
CA ASP A 10 -2.14 13.18 0.62
C ASP A 10 -2.12 13.69 -0.83
N SER A 11 -2.86 13.05 -1.73
CA SER A 11 -2.76 13.28 -3.18
C SER A 11 -4.08 13.13 -3.94
N SER A 12 -5.11 12.63 -3.29
CA SER A 12 -6.44 12.41 -3.84
C SER A 12 -7.54 12.50 -2.78
N VAL A 13 -8.78 12.60 -3.25
CA VAL A 13 -9.97 12.49 -2.40
C VAL A 13 -10.80 11.32 -2.90
N SER A 14 -11.08 10.37 -2.01
CA SER A 14 -11.83 9.16 -2.30
C SER A 14 -13.26 9.30 -1.80
N PHE A 15 -14.22 8.96 -2.65
CA PHE A 15 -15.65 9.05 -2.39
C PHE A 15 -16.28 7.68 -2.54
N LEU A 16 -17.05 7.27 -1.54
CA LEU A 16 -17.87 6.07 -1.57
C LEU A 16 -19.32 6.45 -1.29
N PHE A 17 -20.15 6.35 -2.32
CA PHE A 17 -21.58 6.56 -2.22
C PHE A 17 -22.25 5.22 -1.94
N LEU A 18 -22.88 5.09 -0.77
CA LEU A 18 -23.60 3.92 -0.30
C LEU A 18 -25.11 4.21 -0.41
N ASP A 19 -25.72 3.81 -1.53
CA ASP A 19 -27.17 3.95 -1.74
C ASP A 19 -27.92 2.85 -0.98
N SER A 20 -27.29 1.66 -0.88
CA SER A 20 -27.70 0.55 -0.02
C SER A 20 -26.47 -0.32 0.34
N LEU A 21 -26.67 -1.40 1.11
CA LEU A 21 -25.59 -2.35 1.43
C LEU A 21 -25.02 -3.06 0.19
N THR A 22 -25.80 -3.20 -0.87
CA THR A 22 -25.41 -3.93 -2.09
C THR A 22 -25.24 -3.02 -3.31
N ASP A 23 -25.55 -1.73 -3.18
CA ASP A 23 -25.43 -0.74 -4.25
C ASP A 23 -24.56 0.41 -3.78
N TYR A 24 -23.31 0.38 -4.23
CA TYR A 24 -22.35 1.42 -3.94
C TYR A 24 -21.56 1.83 -5.18
N LYS A 25 -21.13 3.10 -5.18
CA LYS A 25 -20.26 3.65 -6.22
C LYS A 25 -19.05 4.29 -5.58
N PHE A 26 -17.89 3.92 -6.09
CA PHE A 26 -16.63 4.51 -5.69
C PHE A 26 -16.12 5.47 -6.75
N TYR A 27 -15.52 6.57 -6.31
CA TYR A 27 -14.91 7.56 -7.18
C TYR A 27 -13.67 8.12 -6.48
N ASN A 28 -12.56 8.22 -7.20
CA ASN A 28 -11.36 8.90 -6.71
C ASN A 28 -11.13 10.16 -7.54
N PHE A 29 -11.01 11.29 -6.85
CA PHE A 29 -10.67 12.57 -7.44
C PHE A 29 -9.18 12.85 -7.21
N PRO A 30 -8.35 12.95 -8.26
CA PRO A 30 -6.90 12.96 -8.14
C PRO A 30 -6.36 14.36 -7.81
N TYR A 31 -7.02 15.10 -6.93
CA TYR A 31 -6.59 16.44 -6.51
C TYR A 31 -6.93 16.69 -5.05
N ILE A 32 -6.04 17.40 -4.37
CA ILE A 32 -6.24 17.91 -3.01
C ILE A 32 -6.00 19.42 -3.00
N TYR A 33 -6.44 20.08 -1.92
CA TYR A 33 -6.13 21.48 -1.71
C TYR A 33 -4.63 21.67 -1.43
N SER A 34 -3.98 22.54 -2.21
CA SER A 34 -2.65 23.06 -1.89
C SER A 34 -2.77 24.55 -1.54
N HIS A 35 -2.42 24.87 -0.29
CA HIS A 35 -2.47 26.25 0.19
C HIS A 35 -1.63 27.19 -0.67
N GLU A 36 -0.40 26.79 -1.03
CA GLU A 36 0.51 27.60 -1.84
C GLU A 36 -0.05 27.93 -3.23
N LEU A 37 -0.82 27.01 -3.81
CA LEU A 37 -1.40 27.18 -5.14
C LEU A 37 -2.75 27.91 -5.13
N PHE A 38 -3.57 27.70 -4.09
CA PHE A 38 -4.98 28.08 -4.11
C PHE A 38 -5.38 29.16 -3.11
N ILE A 39 -4.51 29.58 -2.17
CA ILE A 39 -4.86 30.58 -1.15
C ILE A 39 -5.44 31.88 -1.73
N SER A 40 -4.99 32.29 -2.91
CA SER A 40 -5.48 33.51 -3.58
C SER A 40 -6.83 33.33 -4.29
N GLN A 41 -7.30 32.10 -4.45
CA GLN A 41 -8.48 31.74 -5.25
C GLN A 41 -9.62 31.22 -4.37
N CYS A 42 -9.31 30.36 -3.39
CA CYS A 42 -10.31 29.77 -2.50
C CYS A 42 -9.69 29.30 -1.17
N THR A 43 -10.55 29.16 -0.17
CA THR A 43 -10.22 28.45 1.08
C THR A 43 -10.32 26.94 0.86
N GLU A 44 -9.64 26.17 1.72
CA GLU A 44 -9.70 24.70 1.71
C GLU A 44 -11.15 24.16 1.73
N GLY A 45 -11.98 24.70 2.64
CA GLY A 45 -13.38 24.27 2.74
C GLY A 45 -14.24 24.61 1.52
N ASN A 46 -13.96 25.73 0.84
CA ASN A 46 -14.65 26.07 -0.41
C ASN A 46 -14.20 25.18 -1.57
N PHE A 47 -12.90 24.88 -1.65
CA PHE A 47 -12.35 23.95 -2.64
C PHE A 47 -13.02 22.58 -2.55
N TYR A 48 -13.09 22.00 -1.35
CA TYR A 48 -13.69 20.68 -1.16
C TYR A 48 -15.20 20.67 -1.33
N ALA A 49 -15.91 21.75 -0.96
CA ALA A 49 -17.34 21.89 -1.21
C ALA A 49 -17.65 21.95 -2.73
N GLU A 50 -16.86 22.71 -3.49
CA GLU A 50 -17.00 22.79 -4.96
C GLU A 50 -16.66 21.45 -5.63
N MET A 51 -15.58 20.79 -5.20
CA MET A 51 -15.20 19.45 -5.65
C MET A 51 -16.33 18.44 -5.42
N LEU A 52 -16.93 18.41 -4.22
CA LEU A 52 -18.09 17.55 -3.95
C LEU A 52 -19.24 17.85 -4.92
N GLY A 53 -19.55 19.13 -5.15
CA GLY A 53 -20.56 19.54 -6.13
C GLY A 53 -20.27 19.02 -7.53
N VAL A 54 -19.02 19.04 -7.98
CA VAL A 54 -18.59 18.49 -9.27
C VAL A 54 -18.77 16.97 -9.33
N VAL A 55 -18.32 16.23 -8.32
CA VAL A 55 -18.46 14.77 -8.26
C VAL A 55 -19.94 14.36 -8.23
N CYS A 56 -20.74 14.98 -7.37
CA CYS A 56 -22.18 14.74 -7.27
C CYS A 56 -22.89 15.02 -8.59
N LYS A 57 -22.59 16.14 -9.26
CA LYS A 57 -23.15 16.47 -10.58
C LYS A 57 -22.76 15.43 -11.64
N ALA A 58 -21.50 15.00 -11.67
CA ALA A 58 -21.02 13.99 -12.62
C ALA A 58 -21.73 12.63 -12.44
N LEU A 59 -22.12 12.31 -11.20
CA LEU A 59 -22.80 11.06 -10.86
C LEU A 59 -24.34 11.19 -10.82
N ASN A 60 -24.90 12.36 -11.16
CA ASN A 60 -26.33 12.68 -11.02
C ASN A 60 -26.87 12.41 -9.61
N LYS A 61 -26.11 12.78 -8.58
CA LYS A 61 -26.46 12.66 -7.16
C LYS A 61 -26.63 14.03 -6.52
N ASP A 62 -27.55 14.15 -5.57
CA ASP A 62 -27.70 15.34 -4.71
C ASP A 62 -27.09 15.04 -3.34
N PRO A 63 -26.06 15.79 -2.89
CA PRO A 63 -25.41 15.56 -1.60
C PRO A 63 -26.39 15.67 -0.42
N LYS A 64 -27.48 16.43 -0.53
CA LYS A 64 -28.49 16.58 0.54
C LYS A 64 -29.24 15.28 0.84
N ASN A 65 -29.20 14.30 -0.05
CA ASN A 65 -29.83 13.00 0.13
C ASN A 65 -28.94 12.00 0.90
N TYR A 66 -27.73 12.40 1.29
CA TYR A 66 -26.75 11.53 1.94
C TYR A 66 -26.40 12.04 3.34
N GLN A 67 -26.14 11.09 4.24
CA GLN A 67 -25.35 11.34 5.44
C GLN A 67 -23.88 11.41 5.03
N ILE A 68 -23.30 12.60 5.08
CA ILE A 68 -21.90 12.79 4.73
C ILE A 68 -21.05 12.48 5.96
N ILE A 69 -20.12 11.55 5.81
CA ILE A 69 -19.10 11.23 6.81
C ILE A 69 -17.73 11.50 6.21
N LEU A 70 -16.86 12.11 7.01
CA LEU A 70 -15.58 12.61 6.56
C LEU A 70 -14.45 11.88 7.28
N GLY A 71 -13.37 11.62 6.56
CA GLY A 71 -12.12 11.21 7.17
C GLY A 71 -10.94 11.81 6.45
N GLY A 72 -9.86 12.06 7.18
CA GLY A 72 -8.68 12.65 6.57
C GLY A 72 -7.39 12.20 7.23
N TYR A 73 -6.30 12.51 6.55
CA TYR A 73 -4.96 12.34 7.05
C TYR A 73 -4.13 13.62 6.81
N PRO A 74 -3.33 14.07 7.81
CA PRO A 74 -3.28 13.57 9.18
C PRO A 74 -4.55 13.89 10.00
N GLU A 75 -5.28 14.93 9.61
CA GLU A 75 -6.54 15.37 10.20
C GLU A 75 -7.60 15.48 9.09
N THR A 76 -8.88 15.45 9.47
CA THR A 76 -9.97 15.70 8.51
C THR A 76 -9.97 17.19 8.16
N PRO A 77 -9.85 17.56 6.87
CA PRO A 77 -9.86 18.97 6.47
C PRO A 77 -11.22 19.59 6.73
N SER A 78 -11.24 20.91 6.95
CA SER A 78 -12.49 21.65 7.08
C SER A 78 -13.24 21.62 5.75
N MET A 79 -14.48 21.12 5.78
CA MET A 79 -15.38 21.13 4.63
C MET A 79 -16.60 21.97 4.98
N HIS A 80 -16.90 22.98 4.17
CA HIS A 80 -18.07 23.85 4.38
C HIS A 80 -19.38 23.18 3.93
N VAL A 81 -19.60 21.95 4.37
CA VAL A 81 -20.78 21.12 4.08
C VAL A 81 -21.21 20.42 5.36
N ASP A 82 -22.53 20.35 5.57
CA ASP A 82 -23.12 19.63 6.70
C ASP A 82 -22.72 18.14 6.64
N HIS A 83 -22.11 17.65 7.71
CA HIS A 83 -21.69 16.26 7.86
C HIS A 83 -22.08 15.75 9.25
N VAL A 84 -22.24 14.43 9.38
CA VAL A 84 -22.74 13.80 10.61
C VAL A 84 -21.65 13.17 11.46
N SER A 85 -20.47 12.92 10.88
CA SER A 85 -19.32 12.34 11.58
C SER A 85 -18.02 12.69 10.86
N GLU A 86 -16.96 12.85 11.64
CA GLU A 86 -15.59 12.98 11.15
C GLU A 86 -14.63 12.11 11.98
N GLN A 87 -13.71 11.40 11.33
CA GLN A 87 -12.69 10.59 12.01
C GLN A 87 -11.38 10.57 11.23
N PRO A 88 -10.21 10.69 11.90
CA PRO A 88 -8.93 10.58 11.23
C PRO A 88 -8.69 9.15 10.73
N ILE A 89 -7.96 9.02 9.61
CA ILE A 89 -7.66 7.71 9.00
C ILE A 89 -6.93 6.76 9.97
N SER A 90 -6.09 7.32 10.85
CA SER A 90 -5.34 6.56 11.86
C SER A 90 -6.23 5.82 12.86
N GLU A 91 -7.46 6.29 13.11
CA GLU A 91 -8.42 5.65 14.01
C GLU A 91 -9.20 4.53 13.32
N ILE A 92 -9.39 4.61 12.01
CA ILE A 92 -10.18 3.65 11.23
C ILE A 92 -9.35 2.52 10.61
N ILE A 93 -8.02 2.60 10.62
CA ILE A 93 -7.14 1.60 9.97
C ILE A 93 -7.26 0.17 10.52
N ASN A 94 -7.83 0.01 11.72
CA ASN A 94 -8.04 -1.30 12.35
C ASN A 94 -9.43 -1.89 12.06
N TYR A 95 -10.28 -1.20 11.29
CA TYR A 95 -11.63 -1.66 10.96
C TYR A 95 -11.58 -2.64 9.78
N GLY A 96 -12.17 -3.83 9.92
CA GLY A 96 -11.98 -4.94 8.98
C GLY A 96 -11.20 -6.06 9.64
N SER A 97 -11.92 -6.90 10.39
CA SER A 97 -11.37 -7.92 11.30
C SER A 97 -10.42 -8.93 10.63
N ILE A 98 -10.53 -9.13 9.32
CA ILE A 98 -9.70 -10.04 8.53
C ILE A 98 -8.45 -9.37 7.94
N TYR A 99 -8.28 -8.05 8.06
CA TYR A 99 -7.16 -7.32 7.47
C TYR A 99 -6.25 -6.71 8.53
N HIS A 100 -4.95 -6.85 8.34
CA HIS A 100 -3.94 -5.95 8.89
C HIS A 100 -3.62 -4.93 7.79
N ALA A 101 -4.36 -3.83 7.77
CA ALA A 101 -4.25 -2.84 6.72
C ALA A 101 -3.02 -1.94 6.90
N VAL A 102 -2.38 -1.62 5.79
CA VAL A 102 -1.25 -0.71 5.71
C VAL A 102 -1.58 0.30 4.64
N ILE A 103 -1.86 1.53 5.06
CA ILE A 103 -2.11 2.65 4.15
C ILE A 103 -0.77 3.22 3.77
N LEU A 104 -0.47 3.23 2.48
CA LEU A 104 0.78 3.68 1.91
C LEU A 104 0.51 4.75 0.86
N ASN A 105 0.93 5.97 1.19
CA ASN A 105 0.87 7.10 0.28
C ASN A 105 2.27 7.40 -0.27
N ASN A 106 2.38 8.47 -1.05
CA ASN A 106 3.68 8.87 -1.58
C ASN A 106 4.64 9.36 -0.50
N THR A 107 4.10 9.98 0.54
CA THR A 107 4.83 10.70 1.59
C THR A 107 4.37 10.28 2.99
N SER A 108 3.55 9.26 3.12
CA SER A 108 3.12 8.78 4.43
C SER A 108 2.83 7.29 4.42
N LEU A 109 2.87 6.71 5.60
CA LEU A 109 2.56 5.32 5.87
C LEU A 109 1.80 5.26 7.19
N ILE A 110 0.69 4.55 7.21
CA ILE A 110 -0.09 4.29 8.41
C ILE A 110 -0.29 2.78 8.50
N SER A 111 -0.06 2.21 9.68
CA SER A 111 -0.34 0.82 10.00
C SER A 111 -0.83 0.72 11.45
N PRO A 112 -1.51 -0.37 11.84
CA PRO A 112 -1.88 -0.65 13.22
C PRO A 112 -0.74 -0.52 14.24
N SER A 113 0.50 -0.77 13.81
CA SER A 113 1.70 -0.76 14.65
C SER A 113 2.54 0.51 14.52
N SER A 114 2.32 1.34 13.51
CA SER A 114 3.19 2.48 13.21
C SER A 114 2.47 3.53 12.37
N CYS A 115 2.64 4.81 12.72
CA CYS A 115 2.30 5.91 11.84
C CYS A 115 3.58 6.67 11.48
N PHE A 116 3.74 6.97 10.19
CA PHE A 116 4.85 7.72 9.66
C PHE A 116 4.36 8.75 8.66
N SER A 117 4.68 10.01 8.94
CA SER A 117 4.59 11.06 7.94
C SER A 117 6.01 11.36 7.43
N ALA A 118 6.27 11.01 6.18
CA ALA A 118 7.42 11.44 5.41
C ALA A 118 7.17 12.86 4.86
N PHE A 119 7.15 13.84 5.75
CA PHE A 119 7.61 15.17 5.39
C PHE A 119 8.77 15.55 6.27
N PRO A 120 9.95 15.68 5.67
CA PRO A 120 10.72 16.80 6.13
C PRO A 120 11.52 17.42 4.99
N ALA A 121 11.36 18.73 4.86
CA ALA A 121 12.38 19.63 4.35
C ALA A 121 13.78 19.46 5.04
N LYS A 122 13.94 18.55 6.03
CA LYS A 122 15.22 18.15 6.62
C LYS A 122 15.96 17.03 5.86
N TYR A 123 15.32 16.23 5.00
CA TYR A 123 16.04 15.21 4.19
C TYR A 123 16.61 15.75 2.87
N SER A 124 16.34 17.02 2.54
CA SER A 124 17.02 17.75 1.45
C SER A 124 18.50 18.05 1.77
N ASN A 125 18.91 17.99 3.04
CA ASN A 125 20.26 18.39 3.47
C ASN A 125 21.31 17.25 3.43
N GLY A 126 20.99 16.11 2.83
CA GLY A 126 21.89 14.95 2.75
C GLY A 126 22.61 14.80 1.42
N LEU A 127 23.91 15.14 1.42
CA LEU A 127 24.99 14.30 0.87
C LEU A 127 25.09 14.11 -0.66
N SER A 128 25.18 15.22 -1.38
CA SER A 128 25.97 15.29 -2.62
C SER A 128 26.86 16.54 -2.56
N SER A 129 28.07 16.52 -3.12
CA SER A 129 28.83 17.76 -3.37
C SER A 129 28.36 18.47 -4.64
N ASP A 130 27.54 17.78 -5.45
CA ASP A 130 26.97 18.28 -6.69
C ASP A 130 25.73 19.15 -6.39
N GLU A 131 25.85 20.44 -6.64
CA GLU A 131 24.76 21.40 -6.46
C GLU A 131 23.62 21.20 -7.46
N GLU A 132 23.91 20.73 -8.67
CA GLU A 132 22.89 20.47 -9.70
C GLU A 132 21.97 19.33 -9.24
N TYR A 133 22.57 18.26 -8.70
CA TYR A 133 21.82 17.15 -8.12
C TYR A 133 20.97 17.58 -6.92
N LYS A 134 21.49 18.43 -6.03
CA LYS A 134 20.71 18.97 -4.89
C LYS A 134 19.52 19.79 -5.33
N ASN A 135 19.72 20.66 -6.33
CA ASN A 135 18.66 21.50 -6.86
C ASN A 135 17.60 20.65 -7.56
N ALA A 136 18.01 19.66 -8.37
CA ALA A 136 17.11 18.70 -8.99
C ALA A 136 16.28 17.93 -7.95
N LYS A 137 16.92 17.45 -6.87
CA LYS A 137 16.26 16.77 -5.75
C LYS A 137 15.24 17.66 -5.04
N THR A 138 15.64 18.89 -4.71
CA THR A 138 14.76 19.85 -4.03
C THR A 138 13.53 20.17 -4.89
N ASN A 139 13.74 20.43 -6.18
CA ASN A 139 12.67 20.68 -7.13
C ASN A 139 11.77 19.46 -7.31
N TYR A 140 12.33 18.24 -7.34
CA TYR A 140 11.56 17.01 -7.43
C TYR A 140 10.56 16.87 -6.28
N PHE A 141 11.02 17.02 -5.03
CA PHE A 141 10.14 16.92 -3.87
C PHE A 141 9.18 18.11 -3.74
N ALA A 142 9.61 19.32 -4.08
CA ALA A 142 8.73 20.49 -4.11
C ALA A 142 7.60 20.32 -5.15
N ASN A 143 7.91 19.81 -6.33
CA ASN A 143 6.93 19.52 -7.37
C ASN A 143 6.01 18.37 -6.97
N LEU A 144 6.51 17.34 -6.29
CA LEU A 144 5.67 16.27 -5.75
C LEU A 144 4.68 16.80 -4.70
N ASN A 145 5.08 17.79 -3.90
CA ASN A 145 4.21 18.41 -2.90
C ASN A 145 3.17 19.35 -3.53
N ALA A 146 3.59 20.22 -4.44
CA ALA A 146 2.70 21.16 -5.12
C ALA A 146 1.76 20.44 -6.09
N PHE A 147 2.25 19.37 -6.71
CA PHE A 147 1.51 18.61 -7.71
C PHE A 147 1.54 17.11 -7.43
N PRO A 148 0.93 16.66 -6.32
CA PRO A 148 0.97 15.26 -5.91
C PRO A 148 0.27 14.33 -6.91
N MET A 149 -0.57 14.90 -7.77
CA MET A 149 -1.25 14.24 -8.88
C MET A 149 -0.37 13.97 -10.10
N TYR A 150 0.69 14.74 -10.31
CA TYR A 150 1.60 14.49 -11.42
C TYR A 150 2.58 13.39 -11.01
N LYS A 151 2.48 12.25 -11.69
CA LYS A 151 3.61 11.33 -11.75
C LYS A 151 4.78 12.14 -12.36
N PRO A 152 5.89 12.34 -11.64
CA PRO A 152 7.08 12.91 -12.25
C PRO A 152 7.36 12.08 -13.50
N GLY A 153 7.44 12.73 -14.67
CA GLY A 153 7.55 12.03 -15.95
C GLY A 153 8.61 10.94 -15.83
N TYR A 154 8.22 9.69 -16.12
CA TYR A 154 9.14 8.55 -16.16
C TYR A 154 10.24 8.89 -17.15
N GLY A 155 11.37 9.35 -16.61
CA GLY A 155 12.41 10.02 -17.36
C GLY A 155 13.66 10.19 -16.52
N VAL A 156 14.46 9.14 -16.54
CA VAL A 156 15.93 9.14 -16.39
C VAL A 156 16.54 8.91 -15.01
N ASP A 157 15.92 9.26 -13.87
CA ASP A 157 16.54 8.93 -12.57
C ASP A 157 15.62 8.19 -11.56
N PRO A 158 15.66 6.85 -11.50
CA PRO A 158 14.97 6.09 -10.46
C PRO A 158 15.51 6.39 -9.05
N THR A 159 16.65 7.09 -8.92
CA THR A 159 17.31 7.34 -7.63
C THR A 159 16.42 8.15 -6.68
N PHE A 160 15.69 9.19 -7.12
CA PHE A 160 14.85 9.97 -6.21
C PHE A 160 13.64 9.19 -5.67
N LEU A 161 13.02 8.36 -6.50
CA LEU A 161 11.96 7.43 -6.07
C LEU A 161 12.50 6.40 -5.07
N ILE A 162 13.68 5.85 -5.36
CA ILE A 162 14.35 4.89 -4.48
C ILE A 162 14.74 5.57 -3.16
N GLU A 163 15.23 6.80 -3.19
CA GLU A 163 15.58 7.56 -1.98
C GLU A 163 14.35 7.88 -1.11
N LYS A 164 13.24 8.25 -1.75
CA LYS A 164 11.95 8.43 -1.06
C LYS A 164 11.53 7.13 -0.37
N ASP A 165 11.56 6.02 -1.12
CA ASP A 165 11.18 4.71 -0.61
C ASP A 165 12.16 4.20 0.46
N ASN A 166 13.44 4.57 0.42
CA ASN A 166 14.42 4.19 1.45
C ASN A 166 14.04 4.67 2.84
N ILE A 167 13.46 5.88 2.94
CA ILE A 167 12.97 6.39 4.22
C ILE A 167 11.82 5.52 4.71
N VAL A 168 10.89 5.19 3.83
CA VAL A 168 9.74 4.33 4.14
C VAL A 168 10.18 2.91 4.53
N ARG A 169 11.25 2.38 3.91
CA ARG A 169 11.84 1.07 4.26
C ARG A 169 12.47 1.01 5.66
N LEU A 170 12.65 2.15 6.34
CA LEU A 170 13.10 2.14 7.74
C LEU A 170 12.00 1.60 8.69
N PHE A 171 10.73 1.68 8.30
CA PHE A 171 9.60 1.26 9.12
C PHE A 171 9.32 -0.24 9.01
N ASP A 172 8.91 -0.84 10.11
CA ASP A 172 8.36 -2.21 10.14
C ASP A 172 6.86 -2.14 10.31
N VAL A 173 6.11 -2.66 9.34
CA VAL A 173 4.65 -2.77 9.42
C VAL A 173 4.18 -4.19 9.76
N SER A 174 5.13 -5.09 10.03
CA SER A 174 4.81 -6.47 10.33
C SER A 174 3.88 -6.56 11.54
N PRO A 175 2.85 -7.42 11.49
CA PRO A 175 2.01 -7.67 12.65
C PRO A 175 2.83 -8.16 13.85
N LYS A 176 2.28 -8.00 15.07
CA LYS A 176 2.95 -8.43 16.30
C LYS A 176 3.28 -9.93 16.27
N ASN A 177 2.36 -10.74 15.76
CA ASN A 177 2.47 -12.20 15.62
C ASN A 177 2.52 -12.59 14.12
N PRO A 178 3.70 -12.60 13.49
CA PRO A 178 3.87 -12.98 12.09
C PRO A 178 3.60 -14.49 11.90
N GLY A 179 2.90 -14.84 10.81
CA GLY A 179 2.24 -16.16 10.64
C GLY A 179 0.71 -16.11 10.70
N MET A 180 0.18 -14.94 11.11
CA MET A 180 -1.23 -14.53 11.23
C MET A 180 -2.12 -15.48 12.05
N GLU A 181 -3.14 -14.92 12.71
CA GLU A 181 -4.31 -15.73 13.06
C GLU A 181 -4.78 -16.42 11.76
N LYS A 182 -5.28 -17.66 11.85
CA LYS A 182 -5.97 -18.25 10.69
C LYS A 182 -6.90 -17.17 10.12
N ASP A 183 -6.75 -16.89 8.82
CA ASP A 183 -7.66 -16.05 8.04
C ASP A 183 -7.44 -14.53 8.04
N LYS A 184 -6.36 -14.01 8.65
CA LYS A 184 -5.98 -12.60 8.44
C LYS A 184 -5.07 -12.42 7.21
N PHE A 185 -5.22 -11.31 6.50
CA PHE A 185 -4.42 -10.88 5.35
C PHE A 185 -3.69 -9.56 5.65
N ILE A 186 -2.51 -9.35 5.08
CA ILE A 186 -1.89 -8.02 5.00
C ILE A 186 -2.51 -7.31 3.80
N LEU A 187 -3.20 -6.18 4.02
CA LEU A 187 -3.78 -5.38 2.94
C LEU A 187 -2.96 -4.10 2.77
N PHE A 188 -2.26 -3.96 1.66
CA PHE A 188 -1.68 -2.67 1.28
C PHE A 188 -2.72 -1.87 0.50
N THR A 189 -3.06 -0.69 1.00
CA THR A 189 -3.99 0.27 0.38
C THR A 189 -3.35 1.66 0.43
N GLY A 190 -4.01 2.69 -0.08
CA GLY A 190 -3.47 4.04 -0.17
C GLY A 190 -3.27 4.50 -1.61
N GLU A 191 -3.04 5.80 -1.74
CA GLU A 191 -3.08 6.52 -3.02
C GLU A 191 -1.94 6.14 -3.96
N ARG A 192 -0.86 5.60 -3.38
CA ARG A 192 0.26 5.06 -4.15
C ARG A 192 -0.18 4.01 -5.15
N PHE A 193 -1.24 3.25 -4.84
CA PHE A 193 -1.69 2.14 -5.66
C PHE A 193 -2.73 2.50 -6.71
N LEU A 194 -3.33 3.71 -6.66
CA LEU A 194 -4.37 4.17 -7.59
C LEU A 194 -3.98 4.09 -9.06
N ASN A 195 -2.69 4.29 -9.34
CA ASN A 195 -2.14 4.24 -10.68
C ASN A 195 -1.08 3.14 -10.82
N MET A 196 -1.14 2.13 -9.95
CA MET A 196 -0.24 0.98 -10.00
C MET A 196 -0.59 0.16 -11.23
N GLU A 197 0.34 0.10 -12.17
CA GLU A 197 0.23 -0.85 -13.28
C GLU A 197 0.31 -2.28 -12.73
N ASP A 198 -0.28 -3.24 -13.43
CA ASP A 198 -0.23 -4.67 -13.05
C ASP A 198 1.20 -5.20 -12.84
N LYS A 199 2.21 -4.48 -13.35
CA LYS A 199 3.62 -4.82 -13.33
C LYS A 199 4.49 -3.82 -12.58
N ASP A 200 3.98 -3.20 -11.52
CA ASP A 200 4.79 -2.29 -10.71
C ASP A 200 5.67 -3.02 -9.69
N SER A 201 6.78 -3.58 -10.16
CA SER A 201 7.80 -4.25 -9.35
C SER A 201 8.33 -3.38 -8.21
N LYS A 202 8.33 -2.05 -8.35
CA LYS A 202 8.85 -1.15 -7.31
C LYS A 202 7.90 -1.09 -6.12
N SER A 203 6.60 -0.95 -6.39
CA SER A 203 5.58 -0.96 -5.35
C SER A 203 5.48 -2.33 -4.68
N VAL A 204 5.59 -3.43 -5.45
CA VAL A 204 5.67 -4.79 -4.88
C VAL A 204 6.88 -4.92 -3.96
N LEU A 205 8.08 -4.56 -4.42
CA LEU A 205 9.30 -4.65 -3.63
C LEU A 205 9.19 -3.86 -2.33
N LEU A 206 8.60 -2.66 -2.37
CA LEU A 206 8.36 -1.86 -1.17
C LEU A 206 7.44 -2.57 -0.18
N CYS A 207 6.33 -3.16 -0.64
CA CYS A 207 5.45 -3.96 0.23
C CYS A 207 6.20 -5.11 0.90
N LEU A 208 7.08 -5.81 0.16
CA LEU A 208 7.92 -6.88 0.71
C LEU A 208 8.93 -6.35 1.74
N ASP A 209 9.54 -5.20 1.48
CA ASP A 209 10.55 -4.57 2.35
C ASP A 209 9.96 -4.07 3.67
N LEU A 210 8.68 -3.68 3.68
CA LEU A 210 7.97 -3.23 4.87
C LEU A 210 7.64 -4.38 5.85
N LEU A 211 7.60 -5.62 5.36
CA LEU A 211 7.39 -6.82 6.17
C LEU A 211 8.73 -7.37 6.65
N LYS A 212 9.23 -6.84 7.77
CA LYS A 212 10.56 -7.17 8.30
C LYS A 212 10.62 -8.42 9.17
N LYS A 213 9.54 -8.78 9.86
CA LYS A 213 9.56 -9.93 10.78
C LYS A 213 9.54 -11.26 10.03
N PRO A 214 10.30 -12.28 10.50
CA PRO A 214 10.17 -13.63 9.96
C PRO A 214 8.74 -14.14 10.11
N GLY A 215 8.17 -14.71 9.05
CA GLY A 215 6.87 -15.36 9.10
C GLY A 215 6.25 -15.61 7.72
N ILE A 216 4.99 -16.02 7.74
CA ILE A 216 4.19 -16.24 6.52
C ILE A 216 3.06 -15.23 6.49
N PHE A 217 2.92 -14.55 5.35
CA PHE A 217 1.95 -13.48 5.14
C PHE A 217 1.14 -13.74 3.88
N GLN A 218 -0.15 -13.44 3.91
CA GLN A 218 -0.99 -13.41 2.72
C GLN A 218 -1.19 -11.95 2.34
N ILE A 219 -0.60 -11.52 1.22
CA ILE A 219 -0.54 -10.12 0.84
C ILE A 219 -1.61 -9.82 -0.20
N LYS A 220 -2.43 -8.81 0.08
CA LYS A 220 -3.40 -8.22 -0.85
C LYS A 220 -3.06 -6.75 -1.13
N ILE A 221 -3.49 -6.27 -2.30
CA ILE A 221 -3.40 -4.86 -2.69
C ILE A 221 -4.79 -4.34 -3.01
N ASP A 222 -5.10 -3.17 -2.47
CA ASP A 222 -6.25 -2.35 -2.86
C ASP A 222 -5.79 -1.32 -3.90
N LYS A 223 -5.96 -1.66 -5.18
CA LYS A 223 -5.58 -0.78 -6.30
C LYS A 223 -6.48 0.46 -6.43
N ASN A 224 -7.64 0.44 -5.81
CA ASN A 224 -8.62 1.51 -5.95
C ASN A 224 -8.67 2.41 -4.71
N ASN A 225 -7.91 2.11 -3.65
CA ASN A 225 -7.97 2.82 -2.39
C ASN A 225 -9.40 2.86 -1.80
N LEU A 226 -10.14 1.76 -1.94
CA LEU A 226 -11.49 1.57 -1.42
C LEU A 226 -11.51 1.45 0.10
N TYR A 227 -10.54 0.73 0.66
CA TYR A 227 -10.55 0.31 2.05
C TYR A 227 -10.73 1.46 3.04
N PRO A 228 -10.03 2.62 2.94
CA PRO A 228 -10.22 3.72 3.88
C PRO A 228 -11.67 4.22 3.92
N THR A 229 -12.35 4.32 2.77
CA THR A 229 -13.74 4.76 2.71
C THR A 229 -14.71 3.72 3.28
N MET A 230 -14.44 2.43 3.08
CA MET A 230 -15.26 1.36 3.66
C MET A 230 -15.05 1.25 5.18
N ALA A 231 -13.82 1.39 5.65
CA ALA A 231 -13.47 1.41 7.06
C ALA A 231 -14.12 2.60 7.78
N LEU A 232 -14.16 3.78 7.15
CA LEU A 232 -14.87 4.95 7.67
C LEU A 232 -16.37 4.70 7.78
N ALA A 233 -16.99 4.10 6.74
CA ALA A 233 -18.40 3.70 6.79
C ALA A 233 -18.68 2.70 7.91
N GLN A 234 -17.83 1.67 8.08
CA GLN A 234 -17.96 0.70 9.17
C GLN A 234 -17.79 1.34 10.55
N ALA A 235 -16.90 2.31 10.69
CA ALA A 235 -16.70 3.04 11.95
C ALA A 235 -17.90 3.92 12.32
N TYR A 236 -18.60 4.46 11.32
CA TYR A 236 -19.86 5.17 11.52
C TYR A 236 -21.03 4.24 11.85
N ASP A 237 -21.16 3.13 11.13
CA ASP A 237 -22.23 2.13 11.34
C ASP A 237 -21.72 0.70 11.05
N GLN A 238 -21.78 -0.17 12.07
CA GLN A 238 -21.27 -1.54 12.00
C GLN A 238 -22.00 -2.41 10.97
N THR A 239 -23.19 -2.04 10.51
CA THR A 239 -23.90 -2.76 9.44
C THR A 239 -23.11 -2.82 8.13
N TYR A 240 -22.14 -1.92 7.95
CA TYR A 240 -21.23 -1.90 6.81
C TYR A 240 -20.01 -2.83 6.92
N GLU A 241 -19.87 -3.62 8.01
CA GLU A 241 -18.76 -4.56 8.17
C GLU A 241 -18.62 -5.53 6.98
N ASN A 242 -19.74 -6.00 6.45
CA ASN A 242 -19.75 -6.94 5.33
C ASN A 242 -19.17 -6.34 4.04
N LEU A 243 -19.20 -5.01 3.85
CA LEU A 243 -18.62 -4.38 2.65
C LEU A 243 -17.13 -4.72 2.52
N ILE A 244 -16.38 -4.67 3.63
CA ILE A 244 -14.95 -4.99 3.61
C ILE A 244 -14.73 -6.50 3.40
N LEU A 245 -15.57 -7.33 4.02
CA LEU A 245 -15.45 -8.80 3.93
C LEU A 245 -15.79 -9.35 2.53
N GLU A 246 -16.76 -8.73 1.86
CA GLU A 246 -17.22 -9.11 0.52
C GLU A 246 -16.39 -8.47 -0.60
N THR A 247 -15.60 -7.44 -0.29
CA THR A 247 -14.74 -6.78 -1.27
C THR A 247 -13.55 -7.67 -1.65
N GLU A 248 -13.47 -8.00 -2.94
CA GLU A 248 -12.36 -8.76 -3.48
C GLU A 248 -11.17 -7.86 -3.82
N PHE A 249 -10.29 -7.65 -2.84
CA PHE A 249 -8.98 -7.04 -3.11
C PHE A 249 -8.05 -7.98 -3.88
N MET A 250 -7.17 -7.41 -4.70
CA MET A 250 -6.22 -8.16 -5.51
C MET A 250 -5.29 -9.00 -4.62
N SER A 251 -5.30 -10.33 -4.81
CA SER A 251 -4.35 -11.22 -4.17
C SER A 251 -2.98 -11.11 -4.84
N LEU A 252 -2.01 -10.52 -4.14
CA LEU A 252 -0.67 -10.32 -4.70
C LEU A 252 0.13 -11.61 -4.63
N CYS A 253 0.36 -12.11 -3.41
CA CYS A 253 1.09 -13.34 -3.15
C CYS A 253 0.99 -13.76 -1.69
N PRO A 254 1.15 -15.06 -1.40
CA PRO A 254 1.77 -15.52 -0.17
C PRO A 254 3.27 -15.16 -0.14
N LEU A 255 3.71 -14.58 0.96
CA LEU A 255 5.12 -14.30 1.26
C LEU A 255 5.58 -15.16 2.43
N ILE A 256 6.66 -15.90 2.24
CA ILE A 256 7.46 -16.52 3.31
C ILE A 256 8.69 -15.65 3.53
N ASN A 257 8.68 -14.84 4.59
CA ASN A 257 9.83 -14.05 4.99
C ASN A 257 10.73 -14.91 5.90
N ALA A 258 11.82 -15.44 5.35
CA ALA A 258 12.69 -16.43 5.98
C ALA A 258 14.16 -15.98 5.94
N PRO A 259 14.56 -14.96 6.73
CA PRO A 259 15.93 -14.44 6.69
C PRO A 259 17.01 -15.51 6.85
N GLY A 260 18.06 -15.44 6.04
CA GLY A 260 19.17 -16.39 6.04
C GLY A 260 18.97 -17.61 5.13
N GLN A 261 19.86 -18.59 5.25
CA GLN A 261 19.82 -19.80 4.42
C GLN A 261 18.54 -20.59 4.71
N SER A 262 17.89 -21.09 3.66
CA SER A 262 16.64 -21.83 3.76
C SER A 262 16.65 -23.07 2.88
N GLU A 263 16.19 -24.19 3.41
CA GLU A 263 15.92 -25.43 2.65
C GLU A 263 14.41 -25.51 2.39
N LEU A 264 14.02 -25.73 1.14
CA LEU A 264 12.62 -25.83 0.74
C LEU A 264 12.34 -27.15 0.04
N LEU A 265 11.23 -27.76 0.43
CA LEU A 265 10.65 -28.91 -0.23
C LEU A 265 9.21 -28.56 -0.63
N ILE A 266 8.97 -28.49 -1.93
CA ILE A 266 7.70 -28.08 -2.52
C ILE A 266 7.04 -29.31 -3.12
N TYR A 267 5.78 -29.55 -2.79
CA TYR A 267 4.94 -30.57 -3.40
C TYR A 267 3.88 -29.91 -4.26
N ASN A 268 3.78 -30.33 -5.52
CA ASN A 268 2.67 -29.95 -6.39
C ASN A 268 1.43 -30.82 -6.09
N GLU A 269 0.32 -30.55 -6.77
CA GLU A 269 -0.94 -31.28 -6.60
C GLU A 269 -0.85 -32.77 -6.97
N ASN A 270 0.15 -33.13 -7.79
CA ASN A 270 0.44 -34.51 -8.17
C ASN A 270 1.37 -35.21 -7.17
N ASN A 271 1.66 -34.60 -6.00
CA ASN A 271 2.63 -35.06 -5.01
C ASN A 271 4.07 -35.20 -5.51
N GLU A 272 4.42 -34.61 -6.65
CA GLU A 272 5.80 -34.52 -7.09
C GLU A 272 6.53 -33.48 -6.23
N SER A 273 7.68 -33.87 -5.69
CA SER A 273 8.46 -33.01 -4.81
C SER A 273 9.64 -32.38 -5.52
N LYS A 274 9.87 -31.09 -5.28
CA LYS A 274 11.08 -30.39 -5.68
C LYS A 274 11.80 -29.87 -4.43
N TYR A 275 13.04 -30.30 -4.25
CA TYR A 275 13.94 -29.77 -3.23
C TYR A 275 14.76 -28.62 -3.79
N MET A 276 14.99 -27.60 -2.98
CA MET A 276 15.91 -26.52 -3.29
C MET A 276 16.50 -25.88 -2.04
N GLU A 277 17.73 -25.39 -2.18
CA GLU A 277 18.38 -24.55 -1.18
C GLU A 277 18.40 -23.12 -1.68
N LEU A 278 17.90 -22.22 -0.84
CA LEU A 278 17.93 -20.79 -1.09
C LEU A 278 19.06 -20.17 -0.26
N PRO A 279 20.02 -19.49 -0.90
CA PRO A 279 21.04 -18.75 -0.19
C PRO A 279 20.42 -17.55 0.55
N PRO A 280 21.12 -17.00 1.56
CA PRO A 280 20.77 -15.71 2.15
C PRO A 280 20.66 -14.59 1.09
N ASP A 281 20.02 -13.48 1.47
CA ASP A 281 19.97 -12.24 0.69
C ASP A 281 19.33 -12.35 -0.71
N THR A 282 18.40 -13.29 -0.88
CA THR A 282 17.76 -13.59 -2.16
C THR A 282 16.24 -13.42 -2.06
N ILE A 283 15.61 -13.06 -3.18
CA ILE A 283 14.15 -13.13 -3.34
C ILE A 283 13.88 -14.21 -4.38
N PHE A 284 13.20 -15.27 -3.95
CA PHE A 284 12.83 -16.40 -4.79
C PHE A 284 11.34 -16.37 -5.11
N PHE A 285 11.01 -16.70 -6.37
CA PHE A 285 9.65 -16.74 -6.88
C PHE A 285 9.33 -18.15 -7.34
N LEU A 286 8.23 -18.68 -6.82
CA LEU A 286 7.65 -19.94 -7.26
C LEU A 286 6.33 -19.66 -7.98
N PRO A 287 6.23 -20.01 -9.27
CA PRO A 287 4.97 -20.01 -9.99
C PRO A 287 3.91 -20.87 -9.28
N ALA A 288 2.86 -20.22 -8.79
CA ALA A 288 1.69 -20.87 -8.23
C ALA A 288 0.47 -20.02 -8.58
N SER A 289 -0.56 -20.61 -9.19
CA SER A 289 -1.80 -19.87 -9.44
C SER A 289 -2.62 -19.77 -8.14
N GLU A 290 -3.62 -18.90 -8.14
CA GLU A 290 -4.60 -18.78 -7.04
C GLU A 290 -5.46 -20.05 -6.88
N ASN A 291 -5.62 -20.82 -7.96
CA ASN A 291 -6.40 -22.05 -7.97
C ASN A 291 -5.61 -23.26 -7.48
N ASN A 292 -4.28 -23.21 -7.59
CA ASN A 292 -3.44 -24.36 -7.29
C ASN A 292 -2.96 -24.32 -5.84
N GLN A 293 -3.19 -25.40 -5.10
CA GLN A 293 -2.71 -25.52 -3.72
C GLN A 293 -1.38 -26.27 -3.71
N VAL A 294 -0.33 -25.62 -3.21
CA VAL A 294 1.00 -26.24 -3.05
C VAL A 294 1.27 -26.51 -1.57
N SER A 295 1.88 -27.66 -1.27
CA SER A 295 2.43 -27.92 0.07
C SER A 295 3.90 -27.54 0.09
N ILE A 296 4.28 -26.71 1.06
CA ILE A 296 5.66 -26.26 1.22
C ILE A 296 6.13 -26.65 2.61
N LYS A 297 7.27 -27.32 2.66
CA LYS A 297 8.07 -27.49 3.88
C LYS A 297 9.29 -26.59 3.76
N ILE A 298 9.47 -25.70 4.73
CA ILE A 298 10.65 -24.83 4.82
C ILE A 298 11.37 -25.12 6.13
N LYS A 299 12.69 -25.26 6.04
CA LYS A 299 13.60 -25.32 7.18
C LYS A 299 14.51 -24.11 7.13
N ASN A 300 14.41 -23.27 8.14
CA ASN A 300 15.17 -22.03 8.28
C ASN A 300 15.46 -21.76 9.76
N GLN A 301 16.60 -21.14 10.06
CA GLN A 301 17.02 -20.91 11.45
C GLN A 301 16.06 -20.00 12.22
N MET A 302 15.49 -19.00 11.57
CA MET A 302 14.61 -17.99 12.20
C MET A 302 13.16 -18.49 12.30
N LEU A 303 12.70 -19.27 11.32
CA LEU A 303 11.35 -19.81 11.26
C LEU A 303 11.18 -21.19 11.91
N GLY A 304 12.28 -21.91 12.12
CA GLY A 304 12.26 -23.33 12.44
C GLY A 304 11.86 -24.18 11.22
N ASN A 305 11.11 -25.25 11.49
CA ASN A 305 10.56 -26.14 10.46
C ASN A 305 9.07 -25.84 10.31
N ILE A 306 8.66 -25.32 9.16
CA ILE A 306 7.26 -25.00 8.87
C ILE A 306 6.78 -25.88 7.73
N GLU A 307 5.59 -26.44 7.88
CA GLU A 307 4.84 -27.11 6.81
C GLU A 307 3.48 -26.42 6.65
N LYS A 308 3.19 -25.91 5.45
CA LYS A 308 1.95 -25.19 5.14
C LYS A 308 1.46 -25.53 3.75
N TYR A 309 0.14 -25.59 3.63
CA TYR A 309 -0.56 -25.54 2.35
C TYR A 309 -0.86 -24.09 1.99
N ILE A 310 -0.48 -23.69 0.79
CA ILE A 310 -0.57 -22.30 0.35
C ILE A 310 -1.17 -22.28 -1.06
N LYS A 311 -2.10 -21.36 -1.29
CA LYS A 311 -2.55 -20.97 -2.64
C LYS A 311 -1.70 -19.82 -3.12
N GLY A 312 -1.40 -19.78 -4.41
CA GLY A 312 -0.66 -18.66 -5.00
C GLY A 312 -1.44 -17.35 -5.00
N GLY A 313 -0.86 -16.35 -5.65
CA GLY A 313 -1.49 -15.07 -5.96
C GLY A 313 -1.13 -14.66 -7.38
N THR A 314 -1.35 -13.40 -7.73
CA THR A 314 -0.92 -12.81 -8.99
C THR A 314 0.58 -13.03 -9.29
N LEU A 315 1.43 -13.08 -8.26
CA LEU A 315 2.88 -13.32 -8.36
C LEU A 315 3.32 -14.74 -8.00
N GLY A 316 2.39 -15.64 -7.72
CA GLY A 316 2.70 -16.93 -7.10
C GLY A 316 3.20 -16.79 -5.66
N LEU A 317 4.09 -17.69 -5.25
CA LEU A 317 4.69 -17.68 -3.91
C LEU A 317 6.04 -16.98 -3.93
N ILE A 318 6.24 -16.11 -2.94
CA ILE A 318 7.52 -15.43 -2.71
C ILE A 318 8.18 -16.00 -1.47
N VAL A 319 9.47 -16.30 -1.57
CA VAL A 319 10.33 -16.63 -0.43
C VAL A 319 11.44 -15.60 -0.37
N ASP A 320 11.50 -14.84 0.71
CA ASP A 320 12.45 -13.75 0.87
C ASP A 320 13.44 -14.09 1.99
N THR A 321 14.71 -14.28 1.63
CA THR A 321 15.79 -14.68 2.54
C THR A 321 16.66 -13.51 3.00
N ARG A 322 16.30 -12.27 2.63
CA ARG A 322 17.02 -11.06 3.03
C ARG A 322 16.83 -10.80 4.53
N ASP A 323 17.91 -10.42 5.22
CA ASP A 323 17.79 -9.96 6.60
C ASP A 323 17.33 -8.50 6.66
N LYS A 324 16.01 -8.32 6.65
CA LYS A 324 15.34 -7.01 6.70
C LYS A 324 15.37 -6.37 8.09
N SER A 325 15.67 -7.15 9.13
CA SER A 325 15.76 -6.66 10.51
C SER A 325 17.04 -5.87 10.75
N ASN A 326 18.06 -6.09 9.92
CA ASN A 326 19.30 -5.36 9.95
C ASN A 326 19.16 -4.00 9.26
N GLU A 327 19.26 -2.91 10.03
CA GLU A 327 19.20 -1.54 9.50
C GLU A 327 20.21 -1.27 8.37
N LYS A 328 21.33 -2.02 8.32
CA LYS A 328 22.33 -1.91 7.26
C LYS A 328 21.79 -2.34 5.89
N THR A 329 20.80 -3.24 5.85
CA THR A 329 20.16 -3.78 4.64
C THR A 329 19.37 -2.72 3.87
N TYR A 330 18.99 -1.62 4.52
CA TYR A 330 18.30 -0.50 3.86
C TYR A 330 19.12 0.79 3.82
N THR A 331 20.44 0.68 4.03
CA THR A 331 21.35 1.81 3.75
C THR A 331 21.30 2.16 2.26
N GLN A 332 21.43 3.45 1.95
CA GLN A 332 21.47 3.93 0.56
C GLN A 332 22.48 3.14 -0.29
N LYS A 333 23.67 2.85 0.25
CA LYS A 333 24.70 2.06 -0.42
C LYS A 333 24.24 0.64 -0.77
N TYR A 334 23.58 -0.05 0.16
CA TYR A 334 23.10 -1.41 -0.06
C TYR A 334 21.95 -1.43 -1.05
N VAL A 335 20.97 -0.54 -0.88
CA VAL A 335 19.82 -0.45 -1.80
C VAL A 335 20.29 -0.10 -3.21
N SER A 336 21.11 0.92 -3.38
CA SER A 336 21.63 1.32 -4.71
C SER A 336 22.40 0.18 -5.41
N LYS A 337 23.05 -0.70 -4.65
CA LYS A 337 23.77 -1.86 -5.20
C LYS A 337 22.82 -2.97 -5.68
N ASN A 338 21.79 -3.29 -4.90
CA ASN A 338 21.01 -4.52 -5.10
C ASN A 338 19.62 -4.30 -5.73
N ILE A 339 19.05 -3.09 -5.61
CA ILE A 339 17.64 -2.84 -5.99
C ILE A 339 17.35 -3.08 -7.47
N ARG A 340 18.30 -2.77 -8.35
CA ARG A 340 18.14 -3.00 -9.80
C ARG A 340 18.01 -4.48 -10.12
N GLU A 341 18.79 -5.31 -9.43
CA GLU A 341 18.73 -6.76 -9.58
C GLU A 341 17.39 -7.31 -9.10
N TRP A 342 16.95 -6.91 -7.90
CA TRP A 342 15.67 -7.35 -7.35
C TRP A 342 14.48 -6.92 -8.21
N ILE A 343 14.49 -5.67 -8.69
CA ILE A 343 13.48 -5.19 -9.64
C ILE A 343 13.51 -6.03 -10.93
N SER A 344 14.70 -6.34 -11.45
CA SER A 344 14.81 -7.18 -12.66
C SER A 344 14.27 -8.59 -12.46
N VAL A 345 14.48 -9.20 -11.28
CA VAL A 345 13.92 -10.51 -10.94
C VAL A 345 12.39 -10.45 -10.87
N LEU A 346 11.84 -9.40 -10.22
CA LEU A 346 10.41 -9.16 -10.14
C LEU A 346 9.79 -8.93 -11.54
N ASP A 347 10.39 -8.08 -12.37
CA ASP A 347 9.93 -7.77 -13.72
C ASP A 347 9.86 -9.02 -14.60
N LYS A 348 10.89 -9.88 -14.54
CA LYS A 348 10.92 -11.16 -15.27
C LYS A 348 9.78 -12.07 -14.82
N THR A 349 9.55 -12.16 -13.52
CA THR A 349 8.50 -13.02 -12.94
C THR A 349 7.11 -12.52 -13.34
N LEU A 350 6.85 -11.22 -13.22
CA LEU A 350 5.62 -10.55 -13.64
C LEU A 350 5.31 -10.73 -15.13
N CYS A 351 6.32 -10.98 -15.97
CA CYS A 351 6.13 -11.26 -17.39
C CYS A 351 5.89 -12.75 -17.71
N MET A 352 6.31 -13.67 -16.83
CA MET A 352 6.14 -15.12 -17.05
C MET A 352 4.74 -15.64 -16.69
N HIS A 353 3.96 -14.95 -15.86
CA HIS A 353 2.62 -15.37 -15.41
C HIS A 353 1.47 -15.02 -16.37
N ARG A 354 1.75 -14.80 -17.67
CA ARG A 354 0.72 -14.67 -18.71
C ARG A 354 0.81 -15.83 -19.69
N PHE A 355 0.20 -16.96 -19.31
CA PHE A 355 -0.26 -17.99 -20.24
C PHE A 355 -1.61 -18.51 -19.77
#